data_AF-A0A1G6MNI7-F1
#
_entry.id   AF-A0A1G6MNI7-F1
#
_cell.length_a   1.000
_cell.length_b   1.000
_cell.length_c   1.000
_cell.angle_alpha   90.00
_cell.angle_beta   90.00
_cell.angle_gamma   90.00
#
_symmetry.space_group_name_H-M   'P 1'
#
loop_
_entity.id
_entity.type
_entity.pdbx_description
1 polymer ?
#
loop_
_entity_poly.entity_id
_entity_poly.type
_entity_poly.pdbx_seq_one_letter_code
_entity_poly.pdbx_strand_id
1 'polypeptide(L)'
;MRTYNGAPAHTDVIAAGTQLWRVHRTDSRHPANSFNSTNIAPLVDALTIDPRRERIPQQGRFDPVHDDTVCPGGSRLGGYLYVGLSVGAVVAEGILRSTDIPKSGILSAAHLSELSMSRMILQQDVIVAVLDTQPGLTALNQNNSLTGCTWREYGSTRTTCTAILVAAPAARGVRYRCSNGFDARSLLLVERTDPPTIEVERTGDLVRPGWARDLVEESLFVDFGVVLDRP
;
A
#
# COMPACT_ATOMS: atom_id res chain seq x y z
N MET A 1 18.98 3.77 -3.06
CA MET A 1 17.89 4.11 -4.00
C MET A 1 18.37 5.19 -4.94
N ARG A 2 17.85 5.28 -6.17
CA ARG A 2 18.28 6.30 -7.14
C ARG A 2 17.45 7.57 -6.97
N THR A 3 18.06 8.73 -7.24
CA THR A 3 17.37 10.02 -7.19
C THR A 3 16.42 10.15 -8.38
N TYR A 4 15.17 10.51 -8.12
CA TYR A 4 14.19 10.88 -9.15
C TYR A 4 14.71 12.04 -9.99
N ASN A 5 14.59 11.92 -11.31
CA ASN A 5 15.14 12.87 -12.29
C ASN A 5 14.17 13.99 -12.71
N GLY A 6 12.95 14.05 -12.15
CA GLY A 6 11.94 15.03 -12.52
C GLY A 6 11.14 14.70 -13.79
N ALA A 7 11.39 13.55 -14.43
CA ALA A 7 10.67 13.14 -15.63
C ALA A 7 9.21 12.79 -15.32
N PRO A 8 8.25 13.10 -16.21
CA PRO A 8 6.86 12.74 -15.98
C PRO A 8 6.68 11.22 -15.86
N ALA A 9 5.91 10.79 -14.86
CA ALA A 9 5.54 9.38 -14.74
C ALA A 9 4.57 8.97 -15.84
N HIS A 10 4.70 7.74 -16.31
CA HIS A 10 3.63 7.10 -17.07
C HIS A 10 2.39 7.04 -16.18
N THR A 11 1.24 7.29 -16.79
CA THR A 11 -0.05 7.23 -16.10
C THR A 11 -0.93 6.14 -16.68
N ASP A 12 -1.84 5.65 -15.86
CA ASP A 12 -2.89 4.71 -16.25
C ASP A 12 -4.20 5.10 -15.57
N VAL A 13 -5.32 4.60 -16.08
CA VAL A 13 -6.64 4.84 -15.52
C VAL A 13 -7.12 3.58 -14.81
N ILE A 14 -7.45 3.72 -13.53
CA ILE A 14 -8.23 2.73 -12.80
C ILE A 14 -9.69 3.09 -13.02
N ALA A 15 -10.40 2.26 -13.77
CA ALA A 15 -11.76 2.55 -14.18
C ALA A 15 -12.76 2.53 -13.00
N ALA A 16 -13.81 3.33 -13.10
CA ALA A 16 -14.99 3.20 -12.25
C ALA A 16 -15.54 1.76 -12.30
N GLY A 17 -16.09 1.29 -11.17
CA GLY A 17 -16.53 -0.09 -11.00
C GLY A 17 -15.40 -1.06 -10.61
N THR A 18 -14.14 -0.63 -10.61
CA THR A 18 -13.03 -1.48 -10.17
C THR A 18 -13.19 -1.87 -8.70
N GLN A 19 -13.05 -3.18 -8.42
CA GLN A 19 -13.00 -3.69 -7.06
C GLN A 19 -11.66 -3.35 -6.40
N LEU A 20 -11.74 -2.74 -5.23
CA LEU A 20 -10.63 -2.42 -4.36
C LEU A 20 -10.74 -3.24 -3.08
N TRP A 21 -9.60 -3.69 -2.58
CA TRP A 21 -9.53 -4.54 -1.40
C TRP A 21 -8.72 -3.83 -0.32
N ARG A 22 -9.11 -3.99 0.94
CA ARG A 22 -8.31 -3.52 2.08
C ARG A 22 -8.40 -4.49 3.24
N VAL A 23 -7.25 -4.91 3.75
CA VAL A 23 -7.12 -5.51 5.08
C VAL A 23 -6.85 -4.38 6.08
N HIS A 24 -7.59 -4.38 7.18
CA HIS A 24 -7.47 -3.37 8.23
C HIS A 24 -7.79 -3.97 9.59
N ARG A 25 -7.45 -3.27 10.68
CA ARG A 25 -7.82 -3.71 12.02
C ARG A 25 -9.34 -3.74 12.18
N THR A 26 -9.86 -4.79 12.80
CA THR A 26 -11.29 -4.97 13.10
C THR A 26 -11.81 -3.87 14.04
N ASP A 27 -10.98 -3.39 14.97
CA ASP A 27 -11.31 -2.34 15.94
C ASP A 27 -11.05 -0.91 15.43
N SER A 28 -10.75 -0.75 14.13
CA SER A 28 -10.52 0.57 13.53
C SER A 28 -11.73 1.46 13.72
N ARG A 29 -11.52 2.65 14.28
CA ARG A 29 -12.56 3.70 14.39
C ARG A 29 -12.88 4.37 13.05
N HIS A 30 -12.04 4.13 12.04
CA HIS A 30 -12.19 4.70 10.71
C HIS A 30 -12.71 3.64 9.73
N PRO A 31 -13.71 3.99 8.90
CA PRO A 31 -14.15 3.16 7.78
C PRO A 31 -13.00 2.71 6.87
N ALA A 32 -13.16 1.56 6.21
CA ALA A 32 -12.13 1.00 5.33
C ALA A 32 -11.80 1.86 4.10
N ASN A 33 -12.69 2.75 3.68
CA ASN A 33 -12.46 3.71 2.61
C ASN A 33 -11.93 5.07 3.11
N SER A 34 -11.65 5.23 4.41
CA SER A 34 -11.14 6.49 4.96
C SER A 34 -9.66 6.69 4.64
N PHE A 35 -9.34 7.87 4.13
CA PHE A 35 -7.98 8.37 3.98
C PHE A 35 -7.44 8.76 5.36
N ASN A 36 -6.15 8.49 5.61
CA ASN A 36 -5.45 9.03 6.77
C ASN A 36 -5.10 10.50 6.48
N SER A 37 -5.92 11.44 6.91
CA SER A 37 -5.76 12.86 6.58
C SER A 37 -5.01 13.69 7.63
N THR A 38 -4.95 13.23 8.89
CA THR A 38 -4.47 14.05 10.02
C THR A 38 -3.21 13.52 10.70
N ASN A 39 -2.92 12.22 10.59
CA ASN A 39 -1.78 11.59 11.27
C ASN A 39 -0.73 11.15 10.24
N ILE A 40 -0.29 12.09 9.39
CA ILE A 40 0.80 11.82 8.43
C ILE A 40 2.10 11.72 9.21
N ALA A 41 2.71 10.53 9.19
CA ALA A 41 3.94 10.29 9.92
C ALA A 41 5.05 11.24 9.45
N PRO A 42 5.86 11.83 10.35
CA PRO A 42 7.02 12.61 9.96
C PRO A 42 7.99 11.74 9.13
N LEU A 43 8.79 12.37 8.28
CA LEU A 43 9.84 11.67 7.55
C LEU A 43 10.95 11.28 8.53
N VAL A 44 11.27 9.99 8.62
CA VAL A 44 12.36 9.50 9.46
C VAL A 44 13.31 8.67 8.61
N ASP A 45 14.62 8.99 8.69
CA ASP A 45 15.67 8.13 8.15
C ASP A 45 15.87 6.93 9.08
N ALA A 46 15.39 5.78 8.63
CA ALA A 46 15.42 4.54 9.39
C ALA A 46 16.75 3.77 9.26
N LEU A 47 17.68 4.23 8.41
CA LEU A 47 19.00 3.62 8.27
C LEU A 47 19.89 3.86 9.49
N THR A 48 19.66 4.94 10.23
CA THR A 48 20.44 5.30 11.42
C THR A 48 19.91 4.66 12.71
N ILE A 49 18.78 3.96 12.65
CA ILE A 49 18.08 3.41 13.83
C ILE A 49 18.62 2.02 14.18
N ASP A 50 18.99 1.82 15.45
CA ASP A 50 19.21 0.50 16.03
C ASP A 50 17.87 -0.07 16.55
N PRO A 51 17.26 -1.06 15.86
CA PRO A 51 15.95 -1.59 16.24
C PRO A 51 15.98 -2.37 17.57
N ARG A 52 17.17 -2.64 18.14
CA ARG A 52 17.30 -3.22 19.49
C ARG A 52 17.14 -2.19 20.61
N ARG A 53 17.28 -0.91 20.27
CA ARG A 53 17.27 0.21 21.24
C ARG A 53 16.09 1.13 21.02
N GLU A 54 15.64 1.23 19.78
CA GLU A 54 14.64 2.20 19.35
C GLU A 54 13.50 1.53 18.60
N ARG A 55 12.31 2.11 18.72
CA ARG A 55 11.12 1.62 18.04
C ARG A 55 11.23 1.91 16.54
N ILE A 56 10.92 0.91 15.72
CA ILE A 56 10.82 1.07 14.27
C ILE A 56 9.77 2.14 13.94
N PRO A 57 10.10 3.15 13.11
CA PRO A 57 9.15 4.17 12.71
C PRO A 57 7.91 3.57 12.03
N GLN A 58 6.72 4.00 12.45
CA GLN A 58 5.48 3.61 11.82
C GLN A 58 5.22 4.53 10.61
N GLN A 59 5.81 4.18 9.48
CA GLN A 59 5.61 4.84 8.19
C GLN A 59 5.34 3.79 7.12
N GLY A 60 4.47 4.11 6.18
CA GLY A 60 4.30 3.31 4.95
C GLY A 60 5.32 3.69 3.88
N ARG A 61 5.42 2.81 2.87
CA ARG A 61 6.41 2.93 1.78
C ARG A 61 6.26 4.22 0.99
N PHE A 62 5.03 4.67 0.79
CA PHE A 62 4.71 5.80 -0.07
C PHE A 62 3.86 6.86 0.63
N ASP A 63 3.87 6.87 1.97
CA ASP A 63 3.16 7.90 2.74
C ASP A 63 3.66 9.28 2.30
N PRO A 64 2.76 10.23 1.99
CA PRO A 64 3.14 11.58 1.59
C PRO A 64 4.10 12.22 2.58
N VAL A 65 5.05 13.00 2.06
CA VAL A 65 5.94 13.84 2.87
C VAL A 65 5.38 15.25 2.88
N HIS A 66 4.95 15.72 4.06
CA HIS A 66 4.38 17.07 4.24
C HIS A 66 5.42 18.12 4.63
N ASP A 67 6.67 17.73 4.82
CA ASP A 67 7.77 18.66 5.00
C ASP A 67 8.13 19.31 3.67
N ASP A 68 7.67 20.55 3.47
CA ASP A 68 7.89 21.33 2.24
C ASP A 68 9.37 21.70 2.02
N THR A 69 10.25 21.57 3.02
CA THR A 69 11.70 21.75 2.83
C THR A 69 12.33 20.54 2.14
N VAL A 70 11.73 19.36 2.27
CA VAL A 70 12.18 18.11 1.66
C VAL A 70 11.41 17.80 0.37
N CYS A 71 10.09 17.99 0.39
CA CYS A 71 9.21 17.75 -0.73
C CYS A 71 8.29 18.95 -0.96
N PRO A 72 8.76 19.99 -1.66
CA PRO A 72 7.96 21.19 -1.92
C PRO A 72 6.61 20.85 -2.57
N GLY A 73 5.51 21.18 -1.89
CA GLY A 73 4.16 20.90 -2.36
C GLY A 73 3.61 19.52 -2.02
N GLY A 74 4.37 18.70 -1.27
CA GLY A 74 3.93 17.40 -0.79
C GLY A 74 2.76 17.47 0.17
N SER A 75 2.68 18.56 0.97
CA SER A 75 1.53 18.87 1.84
C SER A 75 0.20 18.96 1.08
N ARG A 76 0.22 19.40 -0.20
CA ARG A 76 -0.97 19.49 -1.06
C ARG A 76 -1.53 18.14 -1.50
N LEU A 77 -0.81 17.04 -1.29
CA LEU A 77 -1.33 15.69 -1.54
C LEU A 77 -2.37 15.27 -0.49
N GLY A 78 -2.41 15.95 0.67
CA GLY A 78 -3.35 15.65 1.75
C GLY A 78 -3.10 14.26 2.36
N GLY A 79 -4.17 13.58 2.73
CA GLY A 79 -4.15 12.22 3.24
C GLY A 79 -3.87 11.14 2.20
N TYR A 80 -3.84 9.90 2.66
CA TYR A 80 -3.60 8.74 1.81
C TYR A 80 -4.42 7.50 2.22
N LEU A 81 -4.61 6.60 1.26
CA LEU A 81 -5.29 5.32 1.44
C LEU A 81 -4.57 4.23 0.64
N TYR A 82 -4.16 3.15 1.31
CA TYR A 82 -3.64 1.95 0.66
C TYR A 82 -4.76 0.96 0.38
N VAL A 83 -4.80 0.44 -0.84
CA VAL A 83 -5.73 -0.61 -1.29
C VAL A 83 -5.03 -1.59 -2.25
N GLY A 84 -5.52 -2.82 -2.32
CA GLY A 84 -5.11 -3.80 -3.32
C GLY A 84 -6.08 -3.82 -4.50
N LEU A 85 -5.57 -4.13 -5.70
CA LEU A 85 -6.40 -4.40 -6.89
C LEU A 85 -6.88 -5.86 -6.95
N SER A 86 -6.43 -6.70 -6.02
CA SER A 86 -6.86 -8.09 -5.87
C SER A 86 -6.76 -8.53 -4.41
N VAL A 87 -7.34 -9.69 -4.09
CA VAL A 87 -7.17 -10.33 -2.78
C VAL A 87 -5.69 -10.64 -2.52
N GLY A 88 -4.99 -11.20 -3.51
CA GLY A 88 -3.54 -11.45 -3.41
C GLY A 88 -2.72 -10.20 -3.08
N ALA A 89 -3.13 -9.03 -3.58
CA ALA A 89 -2.46 -7.76 -3.25
C ALA A 89 -2.60 -7.39 -1.77
N VAL A 90 -3.76 -7.59 -1.15
CA VAL A 90 -3.96 -7.30 0.28
C VAL A 90 -3.44 -8.39 1.19
N VAL A 91 -3.36 -9.64 0.73
CA VAL A 91 -2.63 -10.70 1.42
C VAL A 91 -1.13 -10.36 1.44
N ALA A 92 -0.56 -10.01 0.29
CA ALA A 92 0.83 -9.61 0.16
C ALA A 92 1.22 -8.42 1.05
N GLU A 93 0.44 -7.34 0.99
CA GLU A 93 0.81 -6.04 1.60
C GLU A 93 0.19 -5.84 2.99
N GLY A 94 -0.94 -6.49 3.30
CA GLY A 94 -1.68 -6.31 4.55
C GLY A 94 -1.49 -7.45 5.56
N ILE A 95 -1.19 -8.67 5.11
CA ILE A 95 -1.02 -9.84 5.98
C ILE A 95 0.46 -10.26 6.02
N LEU A 96 1.10 -10.44 4.87
CA LEU A 96 2.44 -11.03 4.77
C LEU A 96 3.58 -10.01 4.83
N ARG A 97 3.30 -8.71 4.68
CA ARG A 97 4.33 -7.67 4.49
C ARG A 97 5.38 -7.58 5.59
N SER A 98 5.00 -7.87 6.82
CA SER A 98 5.87 -7.81 8.01
C SER A 98 6.03 -9.18 8.67
N THR A 99 5.69 -10.25 7.96
CA THR A 99 5.68 -11.60 8.49
C THR A 99 6.76 -12.42 7.79
N ASP A 100 7.64 -13.03 8.58
CA ASP A 100 8.52 -14.06 8.08
C ASP A 100 7.67 -15.28 7.72
N ILE A 101 7.49 -15.54 6.42
CA ILE A 101 6.76 -16.72 5.95
C ILE A 101 7.61 -17.95 6.30
N PRO A 102 7.14 -18.84 7.18
CA PRO A 102 7.93 -19.98 7.59
C PRO A 102 8.23 -20.90 6.41
N LYS A 103 9.40 -21.54 6.38
CA LYS A 103 9.75 -22.53 5.34
C LYS A 103 8.77 -23.70 5.26
N SER A 104 8.02 -23.97 6.33
CA SER A 104 6.95 -24.96 6.35
C SER A 104 5.75 -24.59 5.48
N GLY A 105 5.63 -23.31 5.08
CA GLY A 105 4.44 -22.78 4.42
C GLY A 105 3.22 -22.68 5.34
N ILE A 106 3.41 -22.73 6.67
CA ILE A 106 2.32 -22.69 7.65
C ILE A 106 2.38 -21.35 8.39
N LEU A 107 1.34 -20.53 8.24
CA LEU A 107 1.14 -19.27 8.95
C LEU A 107 0.17 -19.47 10.12
N SER A 108 0.45 -18.90 11.28
CA SER A 108 -0.49 -19.05 12.40
C SER A 108 -1.78 -18.26 12.16
N ALA A 109 -2.94 -18.89 12.35
CA ALA A 109 -4.27 -18.30 12.24
C ALA A 109 -4.43 -17.09 13.19
N ALA A 110 -3.66 -17.03 14.27
CA ALA A 110 -3.59 -15.87 15.16
C ALA A 110 -3.11 -14.59 14.44
N HIS A 111 -2.38 -14.68 13.31
CA HIS A 111 -2.02 -13.50 12.50
C HIS A 111 -3.23 -12.78 11.91
N LEU A 112 -4.38 -13.47 11.83
CA LEU A 112 -5.62 -12.89 11.35
C LEU A 112 -6.54 -12.44 12.49
N SER A 113 -6.16 -12.73 13.75
CA SER A 113 -6.89 -12.20 14.91
C SER A 113 -6.74 -10.68 14.93
N GLU A 114 -7.85 -9.95 15.00
CA GLU A 114 -7.93 -8.48 14.85
C GLU A 114 -7.89 -7.94 13.43
N LEU A 115 -7.95 -8.76 12.38
CA LEU A 115 -8.02 -8.27 11.01
C LEU A 115 -9.42 -8.48 10.40
N SER A 116 -9.84 -7.49 9.63
CA SER A 116 -11.00 -7.55 8.74
C SER A 116 -10.56 -7.25 7.32
N MET A 117 -11.30 -7.79 6.35
CA MET A 117 -11.15 -7.44 4.94
C MET A 117 -12.43 -6.77 4.42
N SER A 118 -12.24 -5.63 3.76
CA SER A 118 -13.30 -4.95 3.02
C SER A 118 -13.12 -5.12 1.52
N ARG A 119 -14.23 -5.41 0.84
CA ARG A 119 -14.37 -5.23 -0.60
C ARG A 119 -15.05 -3.89 -0.85
N MET A 120 -14.47 -3.10 -1.72
CA MET A 120 -14.88 -1.73 -2.01
C MET A 120 -14.97 -1.53 -3.52
N ILE A 121 -15.77 -0.56 -3.96
CA ILE A 121 -15.94 -0.24 -5.38
C ILE A 121 -15.52 1.20 -5.61
N LEU A 122 -14.60 1.39 -6.56
CA LEU A 122 -14.21 2.72 -7.02
C LEU A 122 -15.36 3.31 -7.86
N GLN A 123 -15.84 4.50 -7.52
CA GLN A 123 -17.04 5.07 -8.16
C GLN A 123 -16.73 5.99 -9.36
N GLN A 124 -15.45 6.24 -9.64
CA GLN A 124 -15.01 7.16 -10.67
C GLN A 124 -13.68 6.72 -11.27
N ASP A 125 -13.42 7.10 -12.53
CA ASP A 125 -12.12 6.88 -13.14
C ASP A 125 -11.04 7.64 -12.37
N VAL A 126 -9.95 6.95 -12.05
CA VAL A 126 -8.82 7.53 -11.31
C VAL A 126 -7.53 7.36 -12.10
N ILE A 127 -6.91 8.48 -12.45
CA ILE A 127 -5.57 8.48 -13.02
C ILE A 127 -4.56 8.19 -11.91
N VAL A 128 -3.66 7.24 -12.13
CA VAL A 128 -2.57 6.88 -11.22
C VAL A 128 -1.23 6.94 -11.95
N ALA A 129 -0.16 7.28 -11.24
CA ALA A 129 1.20 7.10 -11.76
C ALA A 129 1.62 5.63 -11.63
N VAL A 130 2.28 5.11 -12.67
CA VAL A 130 2.58 3.67 -12.84
C VAL A 130 4.01 3.38 -12.40
N LEU A 131 4.18 2.72 -11.26
CA LEU A 131 5.48 2.37 -10.65
C LEU A 131 5.77 0.86 -10.69
N ASP A 132 5.04 0.10 -11.50
CA ASP A 132 5.08 -1.36 -11.56
C ASP A 132 5.57 -1.91 -12.91
N THR A 133 6.09 -1.04 -13.78
CA THR A 133 6.68 -1.43 -15.07
C THR A 133 8.14 -1.00 -15.14
N GLN A 134 9.01 -1.87 -15.65
CA GLN A 134 10.43 -1.54 -15.82
C GLN A 134 10.65 -0.33 -16.75
N PRO A 135 9.93 -0.17 -17.88
CA PRO A 135 10.04 1.03 -18.70
C PRO A 135 9.66 2.31 -17.94
N GLY A 136 8.54 2.30 -17.21
CA GLY A 136 8.09 3.46 -16.42
C GLY A 136 9.08 3.83 -15.31
N LEU A 137 9.58 2.83 -14.57
CA LEU A 137 10.60 3.05 -13.54
C LEU A 137 11.89 3.61 -14.14
N THR A 138 12.35 3.07 -15.28
CA THR A 138 13.59 3.53 -15.93
C THR A 138 13.47 4.98 -16.38
N ALA A 139 12.33 5.40 -16.92
CA ALA A 139 12.07 6.80 -17.32
C ALA A 139 12.23 7.78 -16.14
N LEU A 140 11.90 7.34 -14.93
CA LEU A 140 12.00 8.12 -13.68
C LEU A 140 13.37 8.03 -12.99
N ASN A 141 14.36 7.40 -13.63
CA ASN A 141 15.63 7.00 -13.04
C ASN A 141 15.45 6.09 -11.80
N GLN A 142 14.41 5.26 -11.78
CA GLN A 142 14.08 4.31 -10.72
C GLN A 142 14.27 2.85 -11.17
N ASN A 143 14.14 1.92 -10.22
CA ASN A 143 14.13 0.49 -10.48
C ASN A 143 13.30 -0.22 -9.40
N ASN A 144 13.29 -1.55 -9.41
CA ASN A 144 12.50 -2.38 -8.48
C ASN A 144 12.81 -2.14 -6.99
N SER A 145 13.93 -1.49 -6.63
CA SER A 145 14.18 -1.12 -5.23
C SER A 145 13.17 -0.10 -4.70
N LEU A 146 12.45 0.61 -5.57
CA LEU A 146 11.41 1.56 -5.15
C LEU A 146 10.21 0.84 -4.49
N THR A 147 9.91 -0.38 -4.92
CA THR A 147 8.77 -1.17 -4.43
C THR A 147 9.19 -2.39 -3.60
N GLY A 148 10.40 -2.91 -3.81
CA GLY A 148 10.97 -4.06 -3.12
C GLY A 148 11.87 -3.73 -1.93
N CYS A 149 11.75 -2.53 -1.34
CA CYS A 149 12.52 -2.14 -0.18
C CYS A 149 11.86 -2.53 1.15
N THR A 150 12.60 -2.37 2.24
CA THR A 150 12.11 -2.57 3.60
C THR A 150 11.75 -1.23 4.24
N TRP A 151 11.26 -1.26 5.48
CA TRP A 151 11.00 -0.07 6.28
C TRP A 151 12.23 0.82 6.47
N ARG A 152 13.44 0.27 6.34
CA ARG A 152 14.69 1.02 6.47
C ARG A 152 14.84 2.08 5.38
N GLU A 153 14.38 1.79 4.18
CA GLU A 153 14.51 2.70 3.03
C GLU A 153 13.28 3.58 2.81
N TYR A 154 12.25 3.51 3.68
CA TYR A 154 11.01 4.27 3.47
C TYR A 154 11.22 5.78 3.41
N GLY A 155 12.23 6.31 4.08
CA GLY A 155 12.58 7.73 3.93
C GLY A 155 12.81 8.12 2.45
N SER A 156 13.56 7.30 1.72
CA SER A 156 13.85 7.54 0.30
C SER A 156 12.66 7.25 -0.62
N THR A 157 11.87 6.19 -0.37
CA THR A 157 10.71 5.87 -1.22
C THR A 157 9.59 6.89 -1.04
N ARG A 158 9.37 7.39 0.19
CA ARG A 158 8.37 8.43 0.49
C ARG A 158 8.72 9.74 -0.21
N THR A 159 9.97 10.19 -0.12
CA THR A 159 10.44 11.39 -0.83
C THR A 159 10.29 11.24 -2.34
N THR A 160 10.73 10.10 -2.89
CA THR A 160 10.63 9.81 -4.33
C THR A 160 9.18 9.78 -4.81
N CYS A 161 8.30 9.05 -4.12
CA CYS A 161 6.90 8.92 -4.51
C CYS A 161 6.14 10.26 -4.36
N THR A 162 6.44 11.02 -3.30
CA THR A 162 5.86 12.36 -3.11
C THR A 162 6.27 13.28 -4.25
N ALA A 163 7.55 13.30 -4.62
CA ALA A 163 8.04 14.12 -5.73
C ALA A 163 7.41 13.72 -7.08
N ILE A 164 7.24 12.41 -7.34
CA ILE A 164 6.53 11.92 -8.54
C ILE A 164 5.08 12.42 -8.56
N LEU A 165 4.34 12.30 -7.45
CA LEU A 165 2.94 12.74 -7.37
C LEU A 165 2.78 14.26 -7.45
N VAL A 166 3.73 15.03 -6.91
CA VAL A 166 3.78 16.49 -7.06
C VAL A 166 3.99 16.86 -8.53
N ALA A 167 4.88 16.17 -9.24
CA ALA A 167 5.15 16.38 -10.66
C ALA A 167 4.02 15.89 -11.59
N ALA A 168 3.13 15.01 -11.09
CA ALA A 168 1.99 14.47 -11.83
C ALA A 168 0.65 14.94 -11.21
N PRO A 169 0.25 16.21 -11.40
CA PRO A 169 -0.92 16.78 -10.72
C PRO A 169 -2.25 16.10 -11.04
N ALA A 170 -2.38 15.48 -12.22
CA ALA A 170 -3.55 14.71 -12.61
C ALA A 170 -3.66 13.35 -11.88
N ALA A 171 -2.52 12.80 -11.41
CA ALA A 171 -2.51 11.52 -10.72
C ALA A 171 -3.05 11.65 -9.29
N ARG A 172 -4.03 10.82 -8.95
CA ARG A 172 -4.66 10.72 -7.61
C ARG A 172 -4.06 9.58 -6.78
N GLY A 173 -2.92 9.06 -7.19
CA GLY A 173 -2.25 7.96 -6.52
C GLY A 173 -1.15 7.34 -7.37
N VAL A 174 -0.57 6.28 -6.84
CA VAL A 174 0.41 5.44 -7.55
C VAL A 174 -0.06 4.00 -7.56
N ARG A 175 0.15 3.30 -8.68
CA ARG A 175 0.06 1.84 -8.77
C ARG A 175 1.46 1.24 -8.67
N TYR A 176 1.61 0.22 -7.85
CA TYR A 176 2.90 -0.40 -7.61
C TYR A 176 2.81 -1.92 -7.45
N ARG A 177 3.94 -2.59 -7.69
CA ARG A 177 4.12 -4.03 -7.49
C ARG A 177 4.19 -4.35 -5.99
N CYS A 178 3.41 -5.31 -5.53
CA CYS A 178 3.46 -5.77 -4.14
C CYS A 178 4.84 -6.35 -3.79
N SER A 179 5.30 -6.18 -2.53
CA SER A 179 6.62 -6.71 -2.10
C SER A 179 6.65 -8.24 -2.05
N ASN A 180 5.57 -8.86 -1.58
CA ASN A 180 5.33 -10.30 -1.65
C ASN A 180 4.32 -10.52 -2.79
N GLY A 181 4.42 -11.55 -3.63
CA GLY A 181 3.45 -11.74 -4.71
C GLY A 181 3.63 -10.77 -5.87
N PHE A 182 4.74 -10.95 -6.56
CA PHE A 182 5.24 -10.11 -7.65
C PHE A 182 4.24 -9.88 -8.81
N ASP A 183 3.19 -10.67 -8.96
CA ASP A 183 2.19 -10.45 -10.02
C ASP A 183 1.01 -9.60 -9.54
N ALA A 184 0.85 -9.42 -8.23
CA ALA A 184 -0.18 -8.57 -7.64
C ALA A 184 0.20 -7.09 -7.69
N ARG A 185 -0.83 -6.23 -7.67
CA ARG A 185 -0.70 -4.77 -7.72
C ARG A 185 -1.52 -4.11 -6.62
N SER A 186 -0.93 -3.11 -5.99
CA SER A 186 -1.57 -2.26 -5.00
C SER A 186 -1.58 -0.80 -5.45
N LEU A 187 -2.47 -0.02 -4.85
CA LEU A 187 -2.55 1.41 -5.00
C LEU A 187 -2.24 2.10 -3.67
N LEU A 188 -1.54 3.21 -3.74
CA LEU A 188 -1.66 4.29 -2.76
C LEU A 188 -2.45 5.40 -3.44
N LEU A 189 -3.65 5.68 -2.93
CA LEU A 189 -4.44 6.83 -3.35
C LEU A 189 -4.14 8.02 -2.44
N VAL A 190 -4.18 9.23 -2.98
CA VAL A 190 -4.01 10.48 -2.23
C VAL A 190 -5.28 11.31 -2.25
N GLU A 191 -5.53 12.00 -1.14
CA GLU A 191 -6.74 12.76 -0.91
C GLU A 191 -6.82 13.96 -1.86
N ARG A 192 -5.77 14.79 -1.94
CA ARG A 192 -5.78 16.14 -2.54
C ARG A 192 -7.07 16.89 -2.14
N THR A 193 -7.51 17.87 -2.92
CA THR A 193 -8.71 18.68 -2.62
C THR A 193 -10.04 17.95 -2.87
N ASP A 194 -10.04 16.80 -3.57
CA ASP A 194 -11.26 16.13 -4.04
C ASP A 194 -11.09 14.60 -4.10
N PRO A 195 -11.01 13.90 -2.95
CA PRO A 195 -10.59 12.50 -2.87
C PRO A 195 -11.41 11.56 -3.77
N PRO A 196 -10.79 10.49 -4.30
CA PRO A 196 -11.54 9.44 -4.99
C PRO A 196 -12.71 8.90 -4.16
N THR A 197 -13.91 8.87 -4.77
CA THR A 197 -15.09 8.28 -4.12
C THR A 197 -15.00 6.76 -4.19
N ILE A 198 -15.06 6.13 -3.02
CA ILE A 198 -14.96 4.68 -2.85
C ILE A 198 -16.10 4.23 -1.95
N GLU A 199 -16.92 3.30 -2.45
CA GLU A 199 -18.00 2.69 -1.70
C GLU A 199 -17.49 1.44 -0.98
N VAL A 200 -17.81 1.27 0.31
CA VAL A 200 -17.59 0.00 1.00
C VAL A 200 -18.80 -0.89 0.74
N GLU A 201 -18.62 -1.90 -0.11
CA GLU A 201 -19.71 -2.82 -0.45
C GLU A 201 -19.96 -3.82 0.68
N ARG A 202 -18.89 -4.40 1.24
CA ARG A 202 -18.98 -5.33 2.37
C ARG A 202 -17.65 -5.47 3.13
N THR A 203 -17.77 -5.78 4.42
CA THR A 203 -16.64 -6.07 5.32
C THR A 203 -16.88 -7.41 6.01
N GLY A 204 -15.84 -8.24 6.10
CA GLY A 204 -15.86 -9.51 6.81
C GLY A 204 -14.67 -9.63 7.76
N ASP A 205 -14.92 -10.23 8.91
CA ASP A 205 -13.91 -10.58 9.92
C ASP A 205 -13.03 -11.73 9.40
N LEU A 206 -11.73 -11.71 9.69
CA LEU A 206 -10.78 -12.77 9.34
C LEU A 206 -10.48 -13.73 10.50
N VAL A 207 -11.12 -13.60 11.66
CA VAL A 207 -10.98 -14.52 12.80
C VAL A 207 -11.81 -15.79 12.60
N ARG A 208 -13.00 -15.65 11.99
CA ARG A 208 -13.97 -16.75 11.82
C ARG A 208 -14.13 -17.13 10.35
N PRO A 209 -14.48 -18.40 10.04
CA PRO A 209 -14.83 -18.80 8.68
C PRO A 209 -15.94 -17.92 8.09
N GLY A 210 -15.87 -17.67 6.79
CA GLY A 210 -16.78 -16.80 6.06
C GLY A 210 -16.11 -16.15 4.86
N TRP A 211 -16.89 -15.49 4.01
CA TRP A 211 -16.45 -15.05 2.68
C TRP A 211 -15.09 -14.32 2.65
N ALA A 212 -14.78 -13.52 3.66
CA ALA A 212 -13.53 -12.77 3.73
C ALA A 212 -12.35 -13.68 4.10
N ARG A 213 -12.53 -14.53 5.11
CA ARG A 213 -11.55 -15.55 5.52
C ARG A 213 -11.30 -16.54 4.39
N ASP A 214 -12.35 -17.03 3.75
CA ASP A 214 -12.25 -18.06 2.70
C ASP A 214 -11.42 -17.54 1.51
N LEU A 215 -11.64 -16.29 1.08
CA LEU A 215 -10.84 -15.66 0.02
C LEU A 215 -9.38 -15.45 0.43
N VAL A 216 -9.13 -15.09 1.69
CA VAL A 216 -7.76 -14.92 2.21
C VAL A 216 -7.04 -16.27 2.26
N GLU A 217 -7.70 -17.33 2.74
CA GLU A 217 -7.15 -18.68 2.79
C GLU A 217 -6.87 -19.23 1.38
N GLU A 218 -7.81 -19.03 0.45
CA GLU A 218 -7.61 -19.39 -0.95
C GLU A 218 -6.40 -18.67 -1.55
N SER A 219 -6.30 -17.35 -1.37
CA SER A 219 -5.17 -16.56 -1.89
C SER A 219 -3.85 -16.93 -1.22
N LEU A 220 -3.81 -17.16 0.10
CA LEU A 220 -2.63 -17.67 0.80
C LEU A 220 -2.13 -18.96 0.15
N PHE A 221 -3.03 -19.89 -0.18
CA PHE A 221 -2.66 -21.16 -0.80
C PHE A 221 -2.26 -21.00 -2.27
N VAL A 222 -3.11 -20.39 -3.09
CA VAL A 222 -2.94 -20.31 -4.55
C VAL A 222 -1.80 -19.37 -4.93
N ASP A 223 -1.72 -18.19 -4.30
CA ASP A 223 -0.77 -17.15 -4.71
C ASP A 223 0.58 -17.27 -3.99
N PHE A 224 0.59 -17.85 -2.77
CA PHE A 224 1.79 -17.87 -1.91
C PHE A 224 2.22 -19.27 -1.44
N GLY A 225 1.43 -20.33 -1.70
CA GLY A 225 1.74 -21.68 -1.20
C GLY A 225 1.72 -21.78 0.33
N VAL A 226 0.97 -20.89 0.99
CA VAL A 226 0.85 -20.79 2.44
C VAL A 226 -0.52 -21.31 2.90
N VAL A 227 -0.54 -22.07 3.98
CA VAL A 227 -1.76 -22.50 4.66
C VAL A 227 -1.79 -21.98 6.09
N LEU A 228 -2.99 -21.86 6.66
CA LEU A 228 -3.13 -21.52 8.07
C LEU A 228 -3.02 -22.77 8.95
N ASP A 229 -2.42 -22.64 10.14
CA ASP A 229 -2.53 -23.68 11.15
C ASP A 229 -3.98 -23.85 11.61
N ARG A 230 -4.26 -24.99 12.27
CA ARG A 230 -5.58 -25.19 12.88
C ARG A 230 -5.72 -24.20 14.04
N PRO A 231 -6.87 -23.52 14.15
CA PRO A 231 -7.16 -22.62 15.27
C PRO A 231 -7.20 -23.34 16.61
#